data_AF-A0A1I6J8R3-F1
#
_entry.id   AF-A0A1I6J8R3-F1
#
_cell.length_a   1.000
_cell.length_b   1.000
_cell.length_c   1.000
_cell.angle_alpha   90.00
_cell.angle_beta   90.00
_cell.angle_gamma   90.00
#
_symmetry.space_group_name_H-M   'P 1'
#
loop_
_entity.id
_entity.type
_entity.pdbx_description
1 polymer ?
#
loop_
_entity_poly.entity_id
_entity_poly.type
_entity_poly.pdbx_seq_one_letter_code
_entity_poly.pdbx_strand_id
1 'polypeptide(L)'
;MFRGKQYIYEIYKTGSFSAAAKNLYISQPALSNSVHRIEERIGSPLFDRSTSPIQLTDIGKRYIDTCEKIMSAEEEFSHFLADEQNMKTGEITVGSNAMYISYLLPSLLSAFKVRHPAVELYIVEGTISALQDQLTSGDIDLILGMRDIASPQFESSPFHDEHVILAVPADWTINRELMRWQQSPDNIISGRYLLKQFPSVPLERFSDCPFILLPQDNDFHALALDLCRNAGFVPHIALTLDQQLTAYNVAGEGLCATFISDTLVRYAPSDGRIIYYKLDPDLTRREVSFYYKKNRYIPRAMREFLTMAKTQA
;
A
#
# COMPACT_ATOMS: atom_id res chain seq x y z
N MET A 1 8.42 20.81 30.26
CA MET A 1 9.17 20.98 28.99
C MET A 1 8.25 21.25 27.79
N PHE A 2 7.16 20.48 27.60
CA PHE A 2 6.30 20.54 26.40
C PHE A 2 5.04 21.43 26.50
N ARG A 3 4.87 22.18 27.61
CA ARG A 3 3.76 23.15 27.74
C ARG A 3 4.03 24.33 26.81
N GLY A 4 3.14 24.54 25.84
CA GLY A 4 3.31 25.50 24.74
C GLY A 4 3.89 24.88 23.45
N LYS A 5 3.96 23.54 23.35
CA LYS A 5 4.48 22.82 22.17
C LYS A 5 3.84 23.23 20.84
N GLN A 6 2.55 23.62 20.84
CA GLN A 6 1.87 24.08 19.62
C GLN A 6 2.56 25.31 18.99
N TYR A 7 3.14 26.18 19.82
CA TYR A 7 3.84 27.38 19.34
C TYR A 7 5.14 27.04 18.62
N ILE A 8 5.92 26.10 19.18
CA ILE A 8 7.15 25.60 18.57
C ILE A 8 6.80 24.86 17.28
N TYR A 9 5.79 24.00 17.32
CA TYR A 9 5.37 23.19 16.18
C TYR A 9 4.88 24.04 15.00
N GLU A 10 4.13 25.11 15.28
CA GLU A 10 3.65 26.02 14.22
C GLU A 10 4.79 26.81 13.55
N ILE A 11 5.78 27.24 14.32
CA ILE A 11 6.97 27.91 13.76
C ILE A 11 7.76 26.94 12.89
N TYR A 12 7.89 25.67 13.32
CA TYR A 12 8.49 24.62 12.51
C TYR A 12 7.73 24.43 11.18
N LYS A 13 6.40 24.31 11.21
CA LYS A 13 5.58 24.14 10.01
C LYS A 13 5.68 25.31 9.04
N THR A 14 5.71 26.53 9.55
CA THR A 14 5.67 27.75 8.72
C THR A 14 7.05 28.30 8.36
N GLY A 15 8.11 27.87 9.04
CA GLY A 15 9.46 28.43 8.89
C GLY A 15 9.59 29.92 9.28
N SER A 16 8.57 30.49 9.94
CA SER A 16 8.48 31.94 10.19
C SER A 16 7.67 32.26 11.45
N PHE A 17 8.25 33.04 12.36
CA PHE A 17 7.55 33.52 13.56
C PHE A 17 6.34 34.40 13.22
N SER A 18 6.45 35.24 12.18
CA SER A 18 5.35 36.14 11.81
C SER A 18 4.19 35.36 11.19
N ALA A 19 4.48 34.34 10.37
CA ALA A 19 3.45 33.46 9.81
C ALA A 19 2.79 32.60 10.89
N ALA A 20 3.58 31.98 11.77
CA ALA A 20 3.06 31.20 12.90
C ALA A 20 2.19 32.03 13.84
N ALA A 21 2.61 33.24 14.18
CA ALA A 21 1.82 34.13 15.05
C ALA A 21 0.47 34.47 14.44
N LYS A 22 0.43 34.70 13.12
CA LYS A 22 -0.81 34.93 12.38
C LYS A 22 -1.73 33.70 12.44
N ASN A 23 -1.22 32.50 12.21
CA ASN A 23 -2.00 31.25 12.26
C ASN A 23 -2.53 30.93 13.66
N LEU A 24 -1.76 31.29 14.70
CA LEU A 24 -2.14 31.11 16.10
C LEU A 24 -3.01 32.25 16.66
N TYR A 25 -3.33 33.26 15.85
CA TYR A 25 -4.11 34.45 16.25
C TYR A 25 -3.50 35.19 17.46
N ILE A 26 -2.18 35.29 17.53
CA ILE A 26 -1.45 36.02 18.57
C ILE A 26 -0.46 37.01 17.97
N SER A 27 0.05 37.93 18.79
CA SER A 27 1.10 38.85 18.33
C SER A 27 2.46 38.14 18.24
N GLN A 28 3.26 38.49 17.23
CA GLN A 28 4.61 37.95 17.06
C GLN A 28 5.50 38.16 18.31
N PRO A 29 5.48 39.31 19.01
CA PRO A 29 6.23 39.46 20.27
C PRO A 29 5.76 38.48 21.36
N ALA A 30 4.45 38.21 21.47
CA ALA A 30 3.93 37.24 22.44
C ALA A 30 4.34 35.80 22.12
N LEU A 31 4.35 35.43 20.84
CA LEU A 31 4.86 34.15 20.38
C LEU A 31 6.36 34.01 20.68
N SER A 32 7.17 35.01 20.29
CA SER A 32 8.62 35.04 20.53
C SER A 32 8.96 34.90 22.02
N ASN A 33 8.26 35.63 22.89
CA ASN A 33 8.45 35.54 24.34
C ASN A 33 8.07 34.16 24.88
N SER A 34 7.04 33.52 24.32
CA SER A 34 6.63 32.18 24.73
C SER A 34 7.64 31.12 24.31
N VAL A 35 8.19 31.22 23.10
CA VAL A 35 9.28 30.36 22.62
C VAL A 35 10.52 30.54 23.48
N HIS A 36 10.91 31.77 23.78
CA HIS A 36 12.08 32.04 24.62
C HIS A 36 11.97 31.38 26.00
N ARG A 37 10.82 31.50 26.67
CA ARG A 37 10.56 30.80 27.95
C ARG A 37 10.60 29.28 27.84
N ILE A 38 10.23 28.73 26.68
CA ILE A 38 10.34 27.28 26.44
C ILE A 38 11.81 26.90 26.29
N GLU A 39 12.58 27.63 25.48
CA GLU A 39 14.03 27.44 25.29
C GLU A 39 14.82 27.58 26.59
N GLU A 40 14.51 28.59 27.43
CA GLU A 40 15.12 28.77 28.76
C GLU A 40 14.91 27.56 29.67
N ARG A 41 13.68 27.04 29.70
CA ARG A 41 13.34 25.86 30.51
C ARG A 41 13.97 24.57 29.99
N ILE A 42 14.28 24.52 28.69
CA ILE A 42 15.01 23.42 28.06
C ILE A 42 16.52 23.58 28.27
N GLY A 43 16.99 24.82 28.46
CA GLY A 43 18.41 25.16 28.56
C GLY A 43 19.12 25.21 27.20
N SER A 44 18.37 25.22 26.09
CA SER A 44 18.94 25.20 24.73
C SER A 44 18.00 25.84 23.71
N PRO A 45 18.51 26.60 22.71
CA PRO A 45 17.70 27.10 21.62
C PRO A 45 17.19 25.96 20.73
N LEU A 46 15.93 26.04 20.33
CA LEU A 46 15.29 25.07 19.44
C LEU A 46 15.39 25.49 17.97
N PHE A 47 15.52 26.79 17.72
CA PHE A 47 15.60 27.35 16.36
C PHE A 47 16.92 28.05 16.10
N ASP A 48 17.47 27.81 14.92
CA ASP A 48 18.52 28.64 14.34
C ASP A 48 17.88 29.81 13.58
N ARG A 49 17.97 30.99 14.18
CA ARG A 49 17.38 32.23 13.66
C ARG A 49 18.30 32.97 12.67
N SER A 50 19.49 32.45 12.39
CA SER A 50 20.44 33.06 11.44
C SER A 50 20.10 32.75 9.98
N THR A 51 19.16 31.83 9.76
CA THR A 51 18.73 31.35 8.43
C THR A 51 17.32 31.83 8.09
N SER A 52 17.07 32.01 6.79
CA SER A 52 15.73 32.30 6.25
C SER A 52 15.47 31.34 5.08
N PRO A 53 14.51 30.40 5.18
CA PRO A 53 13.58 30.18 6.30
C PRO A 53 14.27 29.67 7.58
N ILE A 54 13.64 29.91 8.72
CA ILE A 54 14.16 29.53 10.04
C ILE A 54 14.29 28.01 10.13
N GLN A 55 15.41 27.52 10.65
CA GLN A 55 15.70 26.09 10.78
C GLN A 55 15.69 25.63 12.24
N LEU A 56 15.60 24.31 12.44
CA LEU A 56 15.75 23.69 13.76
C LEU A 56 17.24 23.48 14.08
N THR A 57 17.60 23.67 15.36
CA THR A 57 18.84 23.13 15.90
C THR A 57 18.74 21.60 16.04
N ASP A 58 19.84 20.91 16.35
CA ASP A 58 19.76 19.45 16.59
C ASP A 58 18.88 19.09 17.80
N ILE A 59 18.88 19.94 18.84
CA ILE A 59 17.94 19.84 19.96
C ILE A 59 16.51 20.14 19.49
N GLY A 60 16.34 21.13 18.62
CA GLY A 60 15.07 21.45 17.96
C GLY A 60 14.46 20.27 17.21
N LYS A 61 15.25 19.58 16.39
CA LYS A 61 14.82 18.37 15.66
C LYS A 61 14.30 17.31 16.63
N ARG A 62 15.09 16.97 17.66
CA ARG A 62 14.70 15.98 18.66
C ARG A 62 13.46 16.40 19.46
N TYR A 63 13.31 17.70 19.71
CA TYR A 63 12.14 18.26 20.40
C TYR A 63 10.88 18.13 19.55
N ILE A 64 10.95 18.42 18.25
CA ILE A 64 9.83 18.26 17.31
C ILE A 64 9.42 16.79 17.21
N ASP A 65 10.38 15.88 17.00
CA ASP A 65 10.11 14.42 16.97
C ASP A 65 9.35 13.95 18.23
N THR A 66 9.68 14.54 19.39
CA THR A 66 9.04 14.20 20.66
C THR A 66 7.67 14.89 20.80
N CYS A 67 7.53 16.12 20.31
CA CYS A 67 6.24 16.83 20.27
C CYS A 67 5.21 16.08 19.44
N GLU A 68 5.61 15.58 18.26
CA GLU A 68 4.72 14.81 17.39
C GLU A 68 4.21 13.55 18.08
N LYS A 69 5.07 12.84 18.81
CA LYS A 69 4.67 11.68 19.63
C LYS A 69 3.68 12.05 20.73
N ILE A 70 3.91 13.17 21.43
CA ILE A 70 3.01 13.63 22.50
C ILE A 70 1.65 14.05 21.92
N MET A 71 1.64 14.80 20.82
CA MET A 71 0.42 15.23 20.16
C MET A 71 -0.37 14.04 19.64
N SER A 72 0.30 13.06 19.04
CA SER A 72 -0.30 11.80 18.62
C SER A 72 -0.94 11.06 19.81
N ALA A 73 -0.28 11.01 20.97
CA ALA A 73 -0.82 10.36 22.17
C ALA A 73 -2.02 11.09 22.81
N GLU A 74 -2.04 12.43 22.75
CA GLU A 74 -3.19 13.24 23.22
C GLU A 74 -4.41 13.08 22.30
N GLU A 75 -4.16 13.09 20.98
CA GLU A 75 -5.18 12.85 19.95
C GLU A 75 -5.71 11.41 20.05
N GLU A 76 -4.83 10.43 20.22
CA GLU A 76 -5.14 9.03 20.51
C GLU A 76 -6.14 8.88 21.66
N PHE A 77 -5.84 9.50 22.81
CA PHE A 77 -6.70 9.39 23.98
C PHE A 77 -8.05 10.08 23.76
N SER A 78 -8.06 11.19 23.03
CA SER A 78 -9.29 11.91 22.68
C SER A 78 -10.19 11.06 21.76
N HIS A 79 -9.60 10.37 20.78
CA HIS A 79 -10.33 9.42 19.93
C HIS A 79 -10.83 8.21 20.72
N PHE A 80 -10.03 7.67 21.64
CA PHE A 80 -10.48 6.60 22.53
C PHE A 80 -11.73 7.00 23.34
N LEU A 81 -11.74 8.21 23.93
CA LEU A 81 -12.89 8.71 24.68
C LEU A 81 -14.13 8.91 23.77
N ALA A 82 -13.94 9.33 22.52
CA ALA A 82 -15.01 9.45 21.55
C ALA A 82 -15.57 8.07 21.12
N ASP A 83 -14.69 7.09 20.88
CA ASP A 83 -15.04 5.71 20.55
C ASP A 83 -15.77 5.00 21.70
N GLU A 84 -15.41 5.30 22.96
CA GLU A 84 -16.05 4.73 24.15
C GLU A 84 -17.49 5.24 24.32
N GLN A 85 -17.75 6.50 23.96
CA GLN A 85 -19.08 7.10 24.09
C GLN A 85 -20.01 6.77 22.92
N ASN A 86 -19.49 6.54 21.71
CA ASN A 86 -20.29 6.40 20.49
C ASN A 86 -19.81 5.26 19.59
N MET A 87 -20.03 4.01 20.01
CA MET A 87 -19.80 2.80 19.20
C MET A 87 -20.66 2.70 17.91
N LYS A 88 -21.17 3.83 17.39
CA LYS A 88 -22.13 3.96 16.30
C LYS A 88 -21.67 4.89 15.16
N THR A 89 -20.49 5.51 15.20
CA THR A 89 -20.07 6.44 14.14
C THR A 89 -18.55 6.41 13.99
N GLY A 90 -18.06 6.42 12.76
CA GLY A 90 -16.63 6.46 12.44
C GLY A 90 -16.43 6.39 10.94
N GLU A 91 -15.24 6.76 10.47
CA GLU A 91 -14.88 6.73 9.06
C GLU A 91 -13.62 5.87 8.91
N ILE A 92 -13.55 5.08 7.84
CA ILE A 92 -12.34 4.35 7.46
C ILE A 92 -12.13 4.60 5.98
N THR A 93 -10.96 5.14 5.63
CA THR A 93 -10.54 5.36 4.25
C THR A 93 -9.46 4.35 3.87
N VAL A 94 -9.75 3.52 2.88
CA VAL A 94 -8.86 2.45 2.38
C VAL A 94 -8.37 2.80 0.97
N GLY A 95 -7.07 2.99 0.83
CA GLY A 95 -6.39 3.16 -0.44
C GLY A 95 -5.94 1.82 -1.05
N SER A 96 -6.12 1.61 -2.35
CA SER A 96 -5.54 0.45 -3.03
C SER A 96 -5.47 0.64 -4.56
N ASN A 97 -4.97 -0.37 -5.28
CA ASN A 97 -5.01 -0.41 -6.73
C ASN A 97 -6.37 -0.94 -7.25
N ALA A 98 -6.66 -0.71 -8.53
CA ALA A 98 -7.94 -1.12 -9.14
C ALA A 98 -8.23 -2.62 -8.98
N MET A 99 -7.20 -3.46 -9.06
CA MET A 99 -7.33 -4.92 -9.00
C MET A 99 -7.86 -5.37 -7.62
N TYR A 100 -7.25 -4.89 -6.55
CA TYR A 100 -7.65 -5.25 -5.19
C TYR A 100 -8.97 -4.59 -4.78
N ILE A 101 -9.24 -3.37 -5.23
CA ILE A 101 -10.55 -2.73 -5.06
C ILE A 101 -11.66 -3.56 -5.71
N SER A 102 -11.41 -4.08 -6.90
CA SER A 102 -12.43 -4.80 -7.67
C SER A 102 -12.65 -6.24 -7.22
N TYR A 103 -11.63 -6.90 -6.68
CA TYR A 103 -11.67 -8.36 -6.48
C TYR A 103 -11.43 -8.83 -5.05
N LEU A 104 -10.62 -8.12 -4.26
CA LEU A 104 -10.28 -8.55 -2.89
C LEU A 104 -11.08 -7.81 -1.81
N LEU A 105 -11.28 -6.50 -1.96
CA LEU A 105 -12.01 -5.70 -0.98
C LEU A 105 -13.53 -5.96 -0.92
N PRO A 106 -14.28 -6.26 -2.01
CA PRO A 106 -15.74 -6.24 -1.97
C PRO A 106 -16.36 -7.16 -0.92
N SER A 107 -15.82 -8.38 -0.75
CA SER A 107 -16.30 -9.34 0.25
C SER A 107 -16.06 -8.85 1.69
N LEU A 108 -14.89 -8.26 1.95
CA LEU A 108 -14.54 -7.67 3.23
C LEU A 108 -15.40 -6.45 3.55
N LEU A 109 -15.55 -5.53 2.60
CA LEU A 109 -16.37 -4.32 2.73
C LEU A 109 -17.83 -4.67 3.01
N SER A 110 -18.39 -5.62 2.25
CA SER A 110 -19.77 -6.07 2.45
C SER A 110 -19.97 -6.69 3.83
N ALA A 111 -19.09 -7.61 4.23
CA ALA A 111 -19.17 -8.24 5.55
C ALA A 111 -19.02 -7.22 6.69
N PHE A 112 -18.11 -6.25 6.54
CA PHE A 112 -17.87 -5.21 7.52
C PHE A 112 -19.08 -4.27 7.65
N LYS A 113 -19.65 -3.78 6.56
CA LYS A 113 -20.82 -2.88 6.61
C LYS A 113 -22.06 -3.56 7.19
N VAL A 114 -22.24 -4.87 7.00
CA VAL A 114 -23.32 -5.64 7.66
C VAL A 114 -23.14 -5.65 9.18
N ARG A 115 -21.92 -5.82 9.68
CA ARG A 115 -21.63 -5.87 11.13
C ARG A 115 -21.54 -4.48 11.76
N HIS A 116 -21.13 -3.47 11.00
CA HIS A 116 -20.90 -2.10 11.43
C HIS A 116 -21.59 -1.09 10.50
N PRO A 117 -22.94 -1.06 10.46
CA PRO A 117 -23.70 -0.30 9.46
C PRO A 117 -23.52 1.22 9.54
N ALA A 118 -23.08 1.73 10.69
CA ALA A 118 -22.95 3.16 10.94
C ALA A 118 -21.49 3.68 10.87
N VAL A 119 -20.55 2.81 10.47
CA VAL A 119 -19.20 3.21 10.06
C VAL A 119 -19.21 3.51 8.57
N GLU A 120 -18.74 4.68 8.17
CA GLU A 120 -18.57 5.05 6.77
C GLU A 120 -17.24 4.52 6.23
N LEU A 121 -17.30 4.02 4.99
CA LEU A 121 -16.16 3.42 4.30
C LEU A 121 -15.91 4.20 3.02
N TYR A 122 -14.70 4.74 2.88
CA TYR A 122 -14.25 5.43 1.67
C TYR A 122 -13.14 4.61 1.01
N ILE A 123 -13.21 4.46 -0.31
CA ILE A 123 -12.21 3.73 -1.10
C ILE A 123 -11.52 4.70 -2.03
N VAL A 124 -10.19 4.72 -1.98
CA VAL A 124 -9.35 5.56 -2.83
C VAL A 124 -8.54 4.67 -3.75
N GLU A 125 -8.69 4.87 -5.06
CA GLU A 125 -7.82 4.22 -6.04
C GLU A 125 -6.58 5.08 -6.29
N GLY A 126 -5.41 4.45 -6.30
CA GLY A 126 -4.18 5.14 -6.66
C GLY A 126 -2.98 4.22 -6.82
N THR A 127 -1.88 4.79 -7.32
CA THR A 127 -0.56 4.15 -7.28
C THR A 127 -0.07 4.03 -5.84
N ILE A 128 0.74 3.03 -5.53
CA ILE A 128 1.29 2.84 -4.18
C ILE A 128 2.03 4.09 -3.68
N SER A 129 2.84 4.75 -4.52
CA SER A 129 3.56 5.97 -4.13
C SER A 129 2.60 7.08 -3.68
N ALA A 130 1.57 7.39 -4.48
CA ALA A 130 0.60 8.42 -4.12
C ALA A 130 -0.19 8.07 -2.85
N LEU A 131 -0.55 6.79 -2.68
CA LEU A 131 -1.25 6.33 -1.48
C LEU A 131 -0.35 6.40 -0.23
N GLN A 132 0.95 6.14 -0.35
CA GLN A 132 1.90 6.30 0.76
C GLN A 132 1.98 7.75 1.25
N ASP A 133 1.96 8.72 0.34
CA ASP A 133 1.94 10.15 0.68
C ASP A 133 0.65 10.52 1.42
N GLN A 134 -0.50 10.00 0.96
CA GLN A 134 -1.80 10.16 1.63
C GLN A 134 -1.85 9.49 3.00
N LEU A 135 -1.26 8.29 3.15
CA LEU A 135 -1.19 7.60 4.44
C LEU A 135 -0.27 8.34 5.43
N THR A 136 0.81 8.95 4.93
CA THR A 136 1.75 9.72 5.74
C THR A 136 1.10 11.00 6.28
N SER A 137 0.38 11.72 5.40
CA SER A 137 -0.36 12.95 5.74
C SER A 137 -1.61 12.69 6.58
N GLY A 138 -2.19 11.50 6.49
CA GLY A 138 -3.38 11.09 7.24
C GLY A 138 -4.68 11.28 6.47
N ASP A 139 -4.62 11.48 5.16
CA ASP A 139 -5.78 11.56 4.25
C ASP A 139 -6.42 10.18 4.01
N ILE A 140 -5.66 9.10 4.18
CA ILE A 140 -6.17 7.73 4.21
C ILE A 140 -5.70 7.00 5.47
N ASP A 141 -6.46 5.99 5.91
CA ASP A 141 -6.18 5.23 7.13
C ASP A 141 -5.42 3.94 6.87
N LEU A 142 -5.71 3.30 5.74
CA LEU A 142 -5.22 1.98 5.36
C LEU A 142 -4.78 1.99 3.89
N ILE A 143 -3.69 1.27 3.59
CA ILE A 143 -3.38 0.86 2.21
C ILE A 143 -3.50 -0.65 2.12
N LEU A 144 -4.27 -1.17 1.17
CA LEU A 144 -4.18 -2.57 0.77
C LEU A 144 -3.18 -2.68 -0.39
N GLY A 145 -2.08 -3.39 -0.16
CA GLY A 145 -0.99 -3.46 -1.14
C GLY A 145 -0.01 -4.58 -0.81
N MET A 146 1.18 -4.51 -1.40
CA MET A 146 2.20 -5.55 -1.30
C MET A 146 3.42 -5.08 -0.52
N ARG A 147 4.28 -6.04 -0.15
CA ARG A 147 5.34 -5.91 0.87
C ARG A 147 6.27 -4.70 0.75
N ASP A 148 6.44 -4.13 -0.43
CA ASP A 148 7.37 -3.01 -0.66
C ASP A 148 6.88 -1.66 -0.09
N ILE A 149 5.76 -1.65 0.61
CA ILE A 149 5.33 -0.52 1.47
C ILE A 149 6.05 -0.52 2.83
N ALA A 150 6.96 -1.46 3.12
CA ALA A 150 7.69 -1.57 4.39
C ALA A 150 8.67 -0.40 4.66
N SER A 151 8.11 0.79 4.90
CA SER A 151 8.79 1.94 5.50
C SER A 151 8.83 1.75 7.02
N PRO A 152 9.88 2.22 7.73
CA PRO A 152 9.93 2.22 9.19
C PRO A 152 8.73 2.94 9.86
N GLN A 153 8.02 3.75 9.08
CA GLN A 153 6.86 4.55 9.48
C GLN A 153 5.53 3.79 9.43
N PHE A 154 5.49 2.60 8.82
CA PHE A 154 4.27 1.82 8.66
C PHE A 154 4.34 0.47 9.37
N GLU A 155 3.19 0.02 9.84
CA GLU A 155 2.94 -1.36 10.29
C GLU A 155 2.10 -2.08 9.23
N SER A 156 2.14 -3.41 9.26
CA SER A 156 1.40 -4.24 8.31
C SER A 156 0.58 -5.33 9.02
N SER A 157 -0.56 -5.65 8.43
CA SER A 157 -1.43 -6.74 8.81
C SER A 157 -1.68 -7.63 7.58
N PRO A 158 -1.19 -8.89 7.58
CA PRO A 158 -1.41 -9.83 6.48
C PRO A 158 -2.90 -10.01 6.16
N PHE A 159 -3.21 -10.18 4.88
CA PHE A 159 -4.59 -10.34 4.40
C PHE A 159 -4.77 -11.43 3.34
N HIS A 160 -3.88 -11.53 2.35
CA HIS A 160 -4.04 -12.52 1.29
C HIS A 160 -2.68 -12.97 0.76
N ASP A 161 -2.54 -14.25 0.47
CA ASP A 161 -1.40 -14.79 -0.27
C ASP A 161 -1.82 -15.01 -1.72
N GLU A 162 -1.02 -14.53 -2.65
CA GLU A 162 -1.20 -14.77 -4.09
C GLU A 162 0.08 -15.27 -4.73
N HIS A 163 -0.02 -15.82 -5.93
CA HIS A 163 1.15 -16.21 -6.73
C HIS A 163 1.08 -15.63 -8.13
N VAL A 164 2.25 -15.27 -8.65
CA VAL A 164 2.39 -14.88 -10.05
C VAL A 164 2.42 -16.12 -10.95
N ILE A 165 1.60 -16.09 -11.99
CA ILE A 165 1.53 -17.10 -13.03
C ILE A 165 1.72 -16.45 -14.40
N LEU A 166 2.05 -17.27 -15.40
CA LEU A 166 2.17 -16.82 -16.78
C LEU A 166 0.84 -17.04 -17.52
N ALA A 167 0.31 -15.99 -18.13
CA ALA A 167 -0.83 -16.02 -19.03
C ALA A 167 -0.34 -15.92 -20.47
N VAL A 168 -0.69 -16.91 -21.29
CA VAL A 168 -0.24 -17.05 -22.68
C VAL A 168 -1.46 -17.13 -23.59
N PRO A 169 -1.47 -16.44 -24.74
CA PRO A 169 -2.59 -16.56 -25.68
C PRO A 169 -2.79 -18.00 -26.15
N ALA A 170 -4.04 -18.45 -26.20
CA ALA A 170 -4.36 -19.87 -26.42
C ALA A 170 -4.04 -20.36 -27.83
N ASP A 171 -4.02 -19.47 -28.82
CA ASP A 171 -3.73 -19.75 -30.22
C ASP A 171 -2.24 -19.95 -30.52
N TRP A 172 -1.34 -19.64 -29.58
CA TRP A 172 0.09 -19.80 -29.77
C TRP A 172 0.51 -21.28 -29.87
N THR A 173 1.30 -21.59 -30.91
CA THR A 173 1.77 -22.96 -31.21
C THR A 173 2.54 -23.59 -30.04
N ILE A 174 3.27 -22.79 -29.27
CA ILE A 174 4.07 -23.25 -28.11
C ILE A 174 3.21 -24.01 -27.09
N ASN A 175 1.92 -23.69 -26.99
CA ASN A 175 1.00 -24.35 -26.07
C ASN A 175 0.89 -25.86 -26.34
N ARG A 176 1.02 -26.27 -27.61
CA ARG A 176 0.97 -27.69 -28.01
C ARG A 176 2.16 -28.48 -27.50
N GLU A 177 3.32 -27.85 -27.39
CA GLU A 177 4.53 -28.49 -26.86
C GLU A 177 4.52 -28.55 -25.32
N LEU A 178 3.84 -27.59 -24.69
CA LEU A 178 3.83 -27.41 -23.25
C LEU A 178 2.55 -27.91 -22.56
N MET A 179 1.78 -28.80 -23.20
CA MET A 179 0.50 -29.33 -22.66
C MET A 179 0.61 -29.87 -21.23
N ARG A 180 1.73 -30.52 -20.89
CA ARG A 180 1.98 -31.09 -19.54
C ARG A 180 2.00 -30.04 -18.42
N TRP A 181 2.32 -28.78 -18.73
CA TRP A 181 2.50 -27.71 -17.75
C TRP A 181 1.30 -26.77 -17.65
N GLN A 182 0.34 -26.89 -18.57
CA GLN A 182 -0.85 -26.03 -18.61
C GLN A 182 -1.70 -26.23 -17.34
N GLN A 183 -2.28 -25.14 -16.85
CA GLN A 183 -3.20 -25.13 -15.72
C GLN A 183 -4.60 -24.74 -16.18
N SER A 184 -5.60 -25.48 -15.70
CA SER A 184 -7.00 -25.07 -15.88
C SER A 184 -7.36 -23.96 -14.88
N PRO A 185 -8.34 -23.09 -15.23
CA PRO A 185 -8.90 -22.13 -14.28
C PRO A 185 -9.35 -22.79 -12.98
N ASP A 186 -10.01 -23.94 -13.05
CA ASP A 186 -10.47 -24.67 -11.86
C ASP A 186 -9.33 -25.08 -10.92
N ASN A 187 -8.17 -25.47 -11.47
CA ASN A 187 -7.00 -25.79 -10.65
C ASN A 187 -6.41 -24.56 -9.97
N ILE A 188 -6.47 -23.40 -10.65
CA ILE A 188 -6.00 -22.12 -10.12
C ILE A 188 -6.94 -21.63 -9.02
N ILE A 189 -8.25 -21.58 -9.31
CA ILE A 189 -9.31 -21.17 -8.39
C ILE A 189 -9.27 -22.03 -7.12
N SER A 190 -9.09 -23.34 -7.24
CA SER A 190 -9.03 -24.23 -6.08
C SER A 190 -7.66 -24.26 -5.39
N GLY A 191 -6.65 -23.53 -5.89
CA GLY A 191 -5.27 -23.57 -5.40
C GLY A 191 -4.53 -24.90 -5.66
N ARG A 192 -5.14 -25.86 -6.37
CA ARG A 192 -4.56 -27.19 -6.60
C ARG A 192 -3.30 -27.11 -7.47
N TYR A 193 -3.21 -26.13 -8.35
CA TYR A 193 -2.03 -25.93 -9.21
C TYR A 193 -0.73 -25.75 -8.41
N LEU A 194 -0.78 -25.32 -7.15
CA LEU A 194 0.41 -25.19 -6.29
C LEU A 194 0.97 -26.54 -5.82
N LEU A 195 0.18 -27.62 -5.86
CA LEU A 195 0.61 -28.95 -5.45
C LEU A 195 1.80 -29.45 -6.30
N LYS A 196 2.67 -30.25 -5.67
CA LYS A 196 3.90 -30.79 -6.29
C LYS A 196 3.66 -31.59 -7.58
N GLN A 197 2.47 -32.16 -7.75
CA GLN A 197 2.10 -32.91 -8.96
C GLN A 197 1.97 -32.03 -10.21
N PHE A 198 1.73 -30.73 -10.04
CA PHE A 198 1.68 -29.76 -11.13
C PHE A 198 3.05 -29.05 -11.22
N PRO A 199 3.86 -29.37 -12.23
CA PRO A 199 5.21 -28.82 -12.36
C PRO A 199 5.18 -27.36 -12.80
N SER A 200 6.16 -26.57 -12.35
CA SER A 200 6.42 -25.25 -12.92
C SER A 200 6.93 -25.39 -14.36
N VAL A 201 6.49 -24.48 -15.23
CA VAL A 201 6.91 -24.48 -16.64
C VAL A 201 8.37 -24.04 -16.76
N PRO A 202 9.17 -24.64 -17.66
CA PRO A 202 10.48 -24.09 -18.03
C PRO A 202 10.27 -22.75 -18.75
N LEU A 203 10.41 -21.65 -18.01
CA LEU A 203 10.09 -20.29 -18.48
C LEU A 203 10.97 -19.86 -19.66
N GLU A 204 12.18 -20.39 -19.78
CA GLU A 204 13.09 -20.16 -20.90
C GLU A 204 12.50 -20.56 -22.26
N ARG A 205 11.49 -21.45 -22.29
CA ARG A 205 10.80 -21.81 -23.54
C ARG A 205 10.07 -20.63 -24.17
N PHE A 206 9.75 -19.60 -23.40
CA PHE A 206 9.08 -18.39 -23.88
C PHE A 206 10.04 -17.25 -24.23
N SER A 207 11.36 -17.52 -24.34
CA SER A 207 12.37 -16.46 -24.58
C SER A 207 12.15 -15.66 -25.86
N ASP A 208 11.60 -16.30 -26.89
CA ASP A 208 11.36 -15.68 -28.20
C ASP A 208 9.95 -15.04 -28.30
N CYS A 209 9.13 -15.16 -27.26
CA CYS A 209 7.78 -14.63 -27.23
C CYS A 209 7.76 -13.13 -26.88
N PRO A 210 6.81 -12.36 -27.42
CA PRO A 210 6.56 -10.99 -26.98
C PRO A 210 5.81 -10.97 -25.64
N PHE A 211 6.18 -10.03 -24.77
CA PHE A 211 5.58 -9.84 -23.45
C PHE A 211 4.90 -8.47 -23.32
N ILE A 212 3.79 -8.43 -22.58
CA ILE A 212 3.27 -7.23 -21.94
C ILE A 212 3.82 -7.20 -20.51
N LEU A 213 4.52 -6.12 -20.15
CA LEU A 213 4.89 -5.83 -18.76
C LEU A 213 4.14 -4.59 -18.24
N LEU A 214 4.05 -4.46 -16.92
CA LEU A 214 3.59 -3.23 -16.28
C LEU A 214 4.72 -2.18 -16.26
N PRO A 215 4.45 -0.90 -15.96
CA PRO A 215 5.49 0.12 -15.89
C PRO A 215 6.48 -0.11 -14.74
N GLN A 216 7.65 0.56 -14.81
CA GLN A 216 8.80 0.31 -13.92
C GLN A 216 8.54 0.60 -12.44
N ASP A 217 7.56 1.45 -12.14
CA ASP A 217 7.11 1.79 -10.78
C ASP A 217 6.12 0.78 -10.19
N ASN A 218 5.80 -0.29 -10.93
CA ASN A 218 4.95 -1.38 -10.48
C ASN A 218 5.79 -2.58 -10.04
N ASP A 219 5.48 -3.13 -8.86
CA ASP A 219 6.18 -4.30 -8.32
C ASP A 219 6.16 -5.53 -9.26
N PHE A 220 5.13 -5.69 -10.10
CA PHE A 220 5.09 -6.77 -11.09
C PHE A 220 6.16 -6.62 -12.19
N HIS A 221 6.63 -5.40 -12.47
CA HIS A 221 7.66 -5.17 -13.48
C HIS A 221 9.01 -5.76 -13.05
N ALA A 222 9.48 -5.39 -11.86
CA ALA A 222 10.74 -5.89 -11.32
C ALA A 222 10.71 -7.42 -11.19
N LEU A 223 9.62 -7.96 -10.65
CA LEU A 223 9.42 -9.40 -10.51
C LEU A 223 9.44 -10.12 -11.87
N ALA A 224 8.75 -9.61 -12.89
CA ALA A 224 8.76 -10.21 -14.22
C ALA A 224 10.17 -10.25 -14.83
N LEU A 225 10.94 -9.16 -14.70
CA LEU A 225 12.31 -9.12 -15.17
C LEU A 225 13.22 -10.10 -14.43
N ASP A 226 13.06 -10.22 -13.11
CA ASP A 226 13.83 -11.16 -12.30
C ASP A 226 13.48 -12.61 -12.62
N LEU A 227 12.20 -12.93 -12.86
CA LEU A 227 11.77 -14.25 -13.32
C LEU A 227 12.41 -14.63 -14.66
N CYS A 228 12.38 -13.73 -15.64
CA CYS A 228 13.02 -13.96 -16.94
C CYS A 228 14.55 -14.09 -16.81
N ARG A 229 15.19 -13.23 -16.01
CA ARG A 229 16.64 -13.27 -15.77
C ARG A 229 17.06 -14.58 -15.10
N ASN A 230 16.31 -15.03 -14.10
CA ASN A 230 16.56 -16.31 -13.41
C ASN A 230 16.37 -17.50 -14.36
N ALA A 231 15.48 -17.39 -15.35
CA ALA A 231 15.33 -18.35 -16.44
C ALA A 231 16.36 -18.18 -17.57
N GLY A 232 17.28 -17.21 -17.48
CA GLY A 232 18.39 -17.04 -18.41
C GLY A 232 18.08 -16.23 -19.67
N PHE A 233 17.03 -15.42 -19.70
CA PHE A 233 16.72 -14.55 -20.85
C PHE A 233 16.27 -13.14 -20.46
N VAL A 234 16.29 -12.23 -21.43
CA VAL A 234 15.73 -10.89 -21.33
C VAL A 234 14.44 -10.87 -22.15
N PRO A 235 13.27 -10.51 -21.59
CA PRO A 235 12.02 -10.58 -22.31
C PRO A 235 11.96 -9.51 -23.41
N HIS A 236 11.40 -9.86 -24.57
CA HIS A 236 11.04 -8.88 -25.58
C HIS A 236 9.74 -8.18 -25.15
N ILE A 237 9.86 -6.98 -24.62
CA ILE A 237 8.72 -6.17 -24.17
C ILE A 237 8.09 -5.50 -25.39
N ALA A 238 6.97 -6.04 -25.87
CA ALA A 238 6.25 -5.50 -27.03
C ALA A 238 5.26 -4.40 -26.63
N LEU A 239 4.74 -4.44 -25.39
CA LEU A 239 3.78 -3.49 -24.86
C LEU A 239 4.03 -3.22 -23.37
N THR A 240 3.68 -2.02 -22.93
CA THR A 240 3.65 -1.66 -21.51
C THR A 240 2.28 -1.09 -21.16
N LEU A 241 1.61 -1.66 -20.15
CA LEU A 241 0.25 -1.31 -19.75
C LEU A 241 0.15 -1.16 -18.23
N ASP A 242 -0.55 -0.14 -17.75
CA ASP A 242 -0.56 0.24 -16.32
C ASP A 242 -1.33 -0.72 -15.41
N GLN A 243 -2.21 -1.56 -15.97
CA GLN A 243 -3.18 -2.37 -15.23
C GLN A 243 -3.08 -3.84 -15.63
N GLN A 244 -2.97 -4.73 -14.65
CA GLN A 244 -2.85 -6.17 -14.89
C GLN A 244 -4.08 -6.77 -15.60
N LEU A 245 -5.28 -6.30 -15.26
CA LEU A 245 -6.51 -6.74 -15.94
C LEU A 245 -6.51 -6.36 -17.43
N THR A 246 -5.99 -5.17 -17.75
CA THR A 246 -5.84 -4.72 -19.14
C THR A 246 -4.80 -5.56 -19.87
N ALA A 247 -3.65 -5.84 -19.24
CA ALA A 247 -2.64 -6.73 -19.79
C ALA A 247 -3.18 -8.14 -20.06
N TYR A 248 -3.97 -8.69 -19.13
CA TYR A 248 -4.65 -9.97 -19.29
C TYR A 248 -5.62 -9.97 -20.47
N ASN A 249 -6.46 -8.94 -20.58
CA ASN A 249 -7.43 -8.83 -21.68
C ASN A 249 -6.72 -8.71 -23.05
N VAL A 250 -5.66 -7.90 -23.14
CA VAL A 250 -4.87 -7.74 -24.38
C VAL A 250 -4.10 -9.02 -24.72
N ALA A 251 -3.58 -9.76 -23.73
CA ALA A 251 -3.02 -11.09 -23.95
C ALA A 251 -4.08 -12.03 -24.54
N GLY A 252 -5.34 -11.93 -24.10
CA GLY A 252 -6.46 -12.71 -24.63
C GLY A 252 -6.75 -12.44 -26.12
N GLU A 253 -6.25 -11.34 -26.68
CA GLU A 253 -6.37 -10.99 -28.10
C GLU A 253 -5.23 -11.56 -28.97
N GLY A 254 -4.33 -12.40 -28.43
CA GLY A 254 -3.35 -13.14 -29.24
C GLY A 254 -1.97 -12.48 -29.36
N LEU A 255 -1.78 -11.26 -28.82
CA LEU A 255 -0.61 -10.44 -29.15
C LEU A 255 0.65 -10.75 -28.34
N CYS A 256 0.50 -10.95 -27.03
CA CYS A 256 1.63 -11.07 -26.11
C CYS A 256 1.29 -11.98 -24.92
N ALA A 257 2.31 -12.61 -24.33
CA ALA A 257 2.19 -13.22 -23.01
C ALA A 257 2.31 -12.16 -21.91
N THR A 258 1.80 -12.45 -20.71
CA THR A 258 1.93 -11.53 -19.57
C THR A 258 1.96 -12.27 -18.23
N PHE A 259 2.50 -11.62 -17.22
CA PHE A 259 2.55 -12.13 -15.85
C PHE A 259 1.37 -11.57 -15.07
N ILE A 260 0.55 -12.46 -14.49
CA ILE A 260 -0.64 -12.08 -13.73
C ILE A 260 -0.62 -12.71 -12.34
N SER A 261 -1.37 -12.11 -11.41
CA SER A 261 -1.70 -12.79 -10.15
C SER A 261 -2.72 -13.90 -10.41
N ASP A 262 -2.60 -15.01 -9.69
CA ASP A 262 -3.62 -16.04 -9.62
C ASP A 262 -4.94 -15.52 -9.01
N THR A 263 -4.90 -14.46 -8.20
CA THR A 263 -6.06 -13.67 -7.77
C THR A 263 -6.90 -13.24 -8.95
N LEU A 264 -6.28 -12.75 -10.03
CA LEU A 264 -7.01 -12.29 -11.21
C LEU A 264 -7.85 -13.42 -11.80
N VAL A 265 -7.29 -14.63 -11.92
CA VAL A 265 -7.98 -15.80 -12.49
C VAL A 265 -9.12 -16.28 -11.59
N ARG A 266 -9.05 -16.02 -10.27
CA ARG A 266 -10.11 -16.39 -9.32
C ARG A 266 -11.40 -15.62 -9.56
N TYR A 267 -11.31 -14.40 -10.07
CA TYR A 267 -12.45 -13.50 -10.16
C TYR A 267 -12.77 -13.02 -11.59
N ALA A 268 -11.78 -12.98 -12.49
CA ALA A 268 -11.99 -12.64 -13.87
C ALA A 268 -12.64 -13.83 -14.63
N PRO A 269 -13.62 -13.58 -15.52
CA PRO A 269 -14.16 -14.63 -16.36
C PRO A 269 -13.06 -15.28 -17.21
N SER A 270 -13.04 -16.61 -17.24
CA SER A 270 -12.22 -17.36 -18.19
C SER A 270 -13.08 -17.75 -19.39
N ASP A 271 -12.72 -17.26 -20.57
CA ASP A 271 -13.39 -17.55 -21.84
C ASP A 271 -12.56 -18.48 -22.76
N GLY A 272 -11.46 -19.02 -22.25
CA GLY A 272 -10.60 -19.97 -22.96
C GLY A 272 -9.57 -19.32 -23.90
N ARG A 273 -9.49 -17.99 -23.95
CA ARG A 273 -8.49 -17.27 -24.77
C ARG A 273 -7.08 -17.29 -24.20
N ILE A 274 -6.94 -17.67 -22.93
CA ILE A 274 -5.66 -17.73 -22.21
C ILE A 274 -5.38 -19.16 -21.75
N ILE A 275 -4.12 -19.57 -21.90
CA ILE A 275 -3.53 -20.74 -21.29
C ILE A 275 -2.62 -20.29 -20.15
N TYR A 276 -2.75 -20.93 -18.99
CA TYR A 276 -2.02 -20.57 -17.79
C TYR A 276 -0.88 -21.53 -17.52
N TYR A 277 0.25 -21.00 -17.06
CA TYR A 277 1.38 -21.79 -16.63
C TYR A 277 1.82 -21.42 -15.21
N LYS A 278 2.00 -22.46 -14.40
CA LYS A 278 2.60 -22.33 -13.08
C LYS A 278 4.08 -21.94 -13.22
N LEU A 279 4.51 -20.96 -12.44
CA LEU A 279 5.91 -20.57 -12.29
C LEU A 279 6.47 -21.14 -10.97
N ASP A 280 7.74 -20.91 -10.67
CA ASP A 280 8.34 -21.37 -9.41
C ASP A 280 7.64 -20.67 -8.21
N PRO A 281 6.93 -21.41 -7.32
CA PRO A 281 6.21 -20.81 -6.20
C PRO A 281 7.12 -20.04 -5.24
N ASP A 282 8.38 -20.45 -5.09
CA ASP A 282 9.32 -19.80 -4.17
C ASP A 282 9.75 -18.43 -4.69
N LEU A 283 9.69 -18.23 -6.02
CA LEU A 283 9.98 -16.95 -6.68
C LEU A 283 8.73 -16.09 -6.91
N THR A 284 7.54 -16.68 -6.81
CA THR A 284 6.28 -16.03 -7.25
C THR A 284 5.26 -15.82 -6.17
N ARG A 285 5.44 -16.37 -4.97
CA ARG A 285 4.56 -16.09 -3.83
C ARG A 285 4.68 -14.64 -3.40
N ARG A 286 3.53 -14.00 -3.19
CA ARG A 286 3.45 -12.63 -2.70
C ARG A 286 2.40 -12.49 -1.60
N GLU A 287 2.75 -11.75 -0.57
CA GLU A 287 1.88 -11.46 0.57
C GLU A 287 1.26 -10.07 0.38
N VAL A 288 -0.06 -10.04 0.25
CA VAL A 288 -0.90 -8.84 0.26
C VAL A 288 -1.26 -8.52 1.70
N SER A 289 -1.05 -7.27 2.10
CA SER A 289 -1.29 -6.81 3.47
C SER A 289 -1.98 -5.46 3.50
N PHE A 290 -2.66 -5.19 4.60
CA PHE A 290 -3.05 -3.84 4.99
C PHE A 290 -1.88 -3.13 5.67
N TYR A 291 -1.58 -1.91 5.26
CA TYR A 291 -0.56 -1.03 5.84
C TYR A 291 -1.20 0.17 6.51
N TYR A 292 -0.66 0.58 7.65
CA TYR A 292 -1.12 1.75 8.40
C TYR A 292 0.02 2.40 9.17
N LYS A 293 -0.17 3.65 9.61
CA LYS A 293 0.87 4.43 10.31
C LYS A 293 1.26 3.80 11.65
N LYS A 294 2.57 3.59 11.84
CA LYS A 294 3.16 3.06 13.07
C LYS A 294 3.03 4.06 14.22
N ASN A 295 2.85 3.56 15.44
CA ASN A 295 2.72 4.37 16.67
C ASN A 295 1.58 5.41 16.63
N ARG A 296 0.56 5.20 15.79
CA ARG A 296 -0.68 5.98 15.83
C ARG A 296 -1.75 5.14 16.53
N TYR A 297 -2.68 5.81 17.21
CA TYR A 297 -3.92 5.16 17.63
C TYR A 297 -4.60 4.49 16.45
N ILE A 298 -5.04 3.25 16.64
CA ILE A 298 -5.88 2.55 15.69
C ILE A 298 -7.31 2.63 16.22
N PRO A 299 -8.19 3.43 15.58
CA PRO A 299 -9.60 3.51 15.95
C PRO A 299 -10.21 2.14 16.08
N ARG A 300 -11.18 1.97 16.98
CA ARG A 300 -11.78 0.65 17.20
C ARG A 300 -12.39 0.09 15.92
N ALA A 301 -13.05 0.92 15.10
CA ALA A 301 -13.61 0.51 13.81
C ALA A 301 -12.53 -0.07 12.88
N MET A 302 -11.37 0.56 12.80
CA MET A 302 -10.22 0.09 12.02
C MET A 302 -9.62 -1.20 12.60
N ARG A 303 -9.54 -1.35 13.92
CA ARG A 303 -9.12 -2.61 14.56
C ARG A 303 -10.06 -3.77 14.24
N GLU A 304 -11.37 -3.54 14.30
CA GLU A 304 -12.37 -4.54 13.90
C GLU A 304 -12.26 -4.86 12.41
N PHE A 305 -12.04 -3.85 11.55
CA PHE A 305 -11.83 -4.04 10.11
C PHE A 305 -10.62 -4.94 9.84
N LEU A 306 -9.48 -4.64 10.45
CA LEU A 306 -8.26 -5.44 10.35
C LEU A 306 -8.42 -6.85 10.94
N THR A 307 -9.21 -7.00 12.01
CA THR A 307 -9.52 -8.30 12.62
C THR A 307 -10.38 -9.15 11.69
N MET A 308 -11.41 -8.54 11.07
CA MET A 308 -12.24 -9.20 10.07
C MET A 308 -11.44 -9.61 8.84
N ALA A 309 -10.53 -8.76 8.37
CA ALA A 309 -9.62 -9.06 7.28
C ALA A 309 -8.80 -10.33 7.57
N LYS A 310 -8.21 -10.45 8.77
CA LYS A 310 -7.44 -11.66 9.17
C LYS A 310 -8.29 -12.93 9.24
N THR A 311 -9.59 -12.82 9.52
CA THR A 311 -10.48 -13.99 9.57
C THR A 311 -11.00 -14.44 8.20
N GLN A 312 -10.88 -13.59 7.18
CA GLN A 312 -11.22 -13.91 5.79
C GLN A 312 -10.00 -14.36 4.96
N ALA A 313 -8.79 -14.13 5.48
CA ALA A 313 -7.52 -14.53 4.89
C ALA A 313 -7.37 -16.05 4.75
#